data_AF-A0ABD1DM70-F1
#
_entry.id   AF-A0ABD1DM70-F1
#
_cell.length_a   1.000
_cell.length_b   1.000
_cell.length_c   1.000
_cell.angle_alpha   90.00
_cell.angle_beta   90.00
_cell.angle_gamma   90.00
#
_symmetry.space_group_name_H-M   'P 1'
#
loop_
_entity.id
_entity.type
_entity.pdbx_description
1 polymer ?
#
loop_
_entity_poly.entity_id
_entity_poly.type
_entity_poly.pdbx_seq_one_letter_code
_entity_poly.pdbx_strand_id
1 'polypeptide(L)'
;MGAFFTTVLPSQINALVGLIEDNGIPTRAYALRTLLAMGPLGVEHLKLLAYAIMARLDDPSGEVRELAATCLGRLQIAADGGEEAGRWDDVLRQIVPTMFLHLENPELKLRKAILASLEQLLVHHRALIKGLANEVAAGCPYKKDLDEILAHQ
;
A
#
# COMPACT_ATOMS: atom_id res chain seq x y z
N MET A 1 -20.13 -13.40 -9.17
CA MET A 1 -18.83 -14.09 -9.00
C MET A 1 -18.20 -13.78 -7.62
N GLY A 2 -18.99 -13.59 -6.55
CA GLY A 2 -18.51 -12.95 -5.31
C GLY A 2 -18.34 -13.84 -4.07
N ALA A 3 -18.83 -15.08 -4.06
CA ALA A 3 -18.84 -15.91 -2.84
C ALA A 3 -17.62 -16.83 -2.68
N PHE A 4 -16.88 -17.13 -3.76
CA PHE A 4 -15.71 -18.03 -3.70
C PHE A 4 -14.42 -17.31 -3.25
N PHE A 5 -14.28 -16.02 -3.56
CA PHE A 5 -13.08 -15.26 -3.20
C PHE A 5 -13.01 -14.93 -1.71
N THR A 6 -14.16 -14.74 -1.05
CA THR A 6 -14.23 -14.35 0.38
C THR A 6 -13.83 -15.48 1.33
N THR A 7 -13.82 -16.74 0.90
CA THR A 7 -13.47 -17.89 1.76
C THR A 7 -12.08 -18.45 1.44
N VAL A 8 -11.68 -18.47 0.16
CA VAL A 8 -10.37 -19.02 -0.24
C VAL A 8 -9.25 -18.04 0.12
N LEU A 9 -9.42 -16.75 -0.17
CA LEU A 9 -8.34 -15.78 -0.04
C LEU A 9 -7.82 -15.64 1.39
N PRO A 10 -8.67 -15.52 2.43
CA PRO A 10 -8.19 -15.50 3.82
C PRO A 10 -7.38 -16.75 4.20
N SER A 11 -7.79 -17.93 3.72
CA SER A 11 -7.07 -19.18 4.02
C SER A 11 -5.68 -19.28 3.38
N GLN A 12 -5.40 -18.46 2.36
CA GLN A 12 -4.15 -18.48 1.60
C GLN A 12 -3.24 -17.29 1.89
N ILE A 13 -3.56 -16.43 2.86
CA ILE A 13 -2.79 -15.20 3.14
C ILE A 13 -1.32 -15.51 3.43
N ASN A 14 -1.03 -16.50 4.28
CA ASN A 14 0.35 -16.87 4.59
C ASN A 14 1.11 -17.40 3.37
N ALA A 15 0.44 -18.15 2.50
CA ALA A 15 1.03 -18.62 1.25
C ALA A 15 1.33 -17.45 0.30
N LEU A 16 0.41 -16.49 0.18
CA LEU A 16 0.60 -15.27 -0.60
C LEU A 16 1.76 -14.43 -0.07
N VAL A 17 1.86 -14.25 1.26
CA VAL A 17 3.01 -13.57 1.89
C VAL A 17 4.32 -14.27 1.51
N GLY A 18 4.37 -15.61 1.62
CA GLY A 18 5.54 -16.38 1.20
C GLY A 18 5.91 -16.18 -0.28
N LEU A 19 4.93 -16.02 -1.17
CA LEU A 19 5.16 -15.76 -2.60
C LEU A 19 5.62 -14.32 -2.87
N ILE A 20 5.20 -13.34 -2.07
CA ILE A 20 5.70 -11.95 -2.11
C ILE A 20 7.16 -11.89 -1.60
N GLU A 21 7.53 -12.82 -0.72
CA GLU A 21 8.86 -12.95 -0.14
C GLU A 21 9.81 -13.88 -0.90
N ASP A 22 9.32 -14.52 -1.97
CA ASP A 22 10.06 -15.51 -2.75
C ASP A 22 11.32 -14.93 -3.40
N ASN A 23 12.33 -15.77 -3.64
CA ASN A 23 13.57 -15.35 -4.30
C ASN A 23 13.39 -15.04 -5.80
N GLY A 24 12.38 -15.63 -6.44
CA GLY A 24 12.08 -15.42 -7.87
C GLY A 24 11.35 -14.11 -8.13
N ILE A 25 11.96 -13.22 -8.92
CA ILE A 25 11.32 -11.96 -9.38
C ILE A 25 9.95 -12.22 -10.02
N PRO A 26 9.78 -13.19 -10.95
CA PRO A 26 8.48 -13.46 -11.55
C PRO A 26 7.44 -13.90 -10.50
N THR A 27 7.83 -14.73 -9.53
CA THR A 27 6.95 -15.19 -8.45
C THR A 27 6.40 -14.00 -7.67
N ARG A 28 7.27 -13.10 -7.23
CA ARG A 28 6.88 -11.91 -6.47
C ARG A 28 5.98 -10.99 -7.29
N ALA A 29 6.33 -10.75 -8.56
CA ALA A 29 5.54 -9.92 -9.46
C ALA A 29 4.13 -10.50 -9.68
N TYR A 30 4.01 -11.82 -9.92
CA TYR A 30 2.71 -12.47 -10.06
C TYR A 30 1.92 -12.46 -8.76
N ALA A 31 2.56 -12.68 -7.62
CA ALA A 31 1.91 -12.59 -6.31
C ALA A 31 1.28 -11.20 -6.13
N LEU A 32 2.03 -10.13 -6.33
CA LEU A 32 1.51 -8.75 -6.24
C LEU A 32 0.38 -8.49 -7.25
N ARG A 33 0.51 -8.96 -8.50
CA ARG A 33 -0.56 -8.81 -9.51
C ARG A 33 -1.86 -9.49 -9.11
N THR A 34 -1.83 -10.61 -8.38
CA THR A 34 -3.06 -11.24 -7.88
C THR A 34 -3.74 -10.39 -6.82
N LEU A 35 -2.98 -9.67 -6.00
CA LEU A 35 -3.53 -8.74 -5.00
C LEU A 35 -4.26 -7.55 -5.61
N LEU A 36 -3.96 -7.17 -6.85
CA LEU A 36 -4.70 -6.09 -7.53
C LEU A 36 -6.18 -6.45 -7.83
N ALA A 37 -6.53 -7.74 -7.79
CA ALA A 37 -7.89 -8.23 -7.98
C ALA A 37 -8.59 -8.58 -6.64
N MET A 38 -7.93 -8.30 -5.52
CA MET A 38 -8.44 -8.57 -4.17
C MET A 38 -9.57 -7.61 -3.80
N GLY A 39 -10.59 -8.14 -3.12
CA GLY A 39 -11.59 -7.34 -2.42
C GLY A 39 -11.21 -7.05 -0.96
N PRO A 40 -12.08 -6.36 -0.21
CA PRO A 40 -11.78 -6.00 1.17
C PRO A 40 -11.47 -7.21 2.07
N LEU A 41 -10.56 -7.02 3.03
CA LEU A 41 -10.16 -8.04 4.00
C LEU A 41 -10.27 -7.53 5.44
N GLY A 42 -10.32 -8.47 6.39
CA GLY A 42 -10.19 -8.15 7.82
C GLY A 42 -8.78 -7.63 8.17
N VAL A 43 -8.69 -6.84 9.23
CA VAL A 43 -7.48 -6.08 9.58
C VAL A 43 -6.23 -6.95 9.81
N GLU A 44 -6.38 -8.14 10.39
CA GLU A 44 -5.23 -9.05 10.62
C GLU A 44 -4.61 -9.53 9.31
N HIS A 45 -5.44 -9.89 8.33
CA HIS A 45 -4.97 -10.34 7.03
C HIS A 45 -4.37 -9.20 6.22
N LEU A 46 -5.00 -8.02 6.25
CA LEU A 46 -4.46 -6.82 5.63
C LEU A 46 -3.09 -6.48 6.20
N LYS A 47 -2.95 -6.49 7.52
CA LYS A 47 -1.69 -6.17 8.20
C LYS A 47 -0.53 -7.03 7.67
N LEU A 48 -0.72 -8.34 7.59
CA LEU A 48 0.29 -9.27 7.08
C LEU A 48 0.70 -8.93 5.64
N LEU A 49 -0.28 -8.75 4.76
CA LEU A 49 -0.02 -8.40 3.36
C LEU A 49 0.65 -7.02 3.25
N ALA A 50 0.16 -6.03 3.98
CA ALA A 50 0.61 -4.66 3.86
C ALA A 50 2.10 -4.51 4.22
N TYR A 51 2.58 -5.21 5.26
CA TYR A 51 4.01 -5.22 5.58
C TYR A 51 4.85 -5.99 4.55
N ALA A 52 4.37 -7.14 4.08
CA ALA A 52 5.06 -7.91 3.04
C ALA A 52 5.20 -7.10 1.74
N ILE A 53 4.14 -6.40 1.33
CA ILE A 53 4.12 -5.51 0.16
C ILE A 53 5.02 -4.29 0.41
N MET A 54 4.94 -3.65 1.58
CA MET A 54 5.77 -2.48 1.91
C MET A 54 7.26 -2.81 1.80
N ALA A 55 7.69 -4.00 2.25
CA ALA A 55 9.06 -4.48 2.11
C ALA A 55 9.50 -4.72 0.66
N ARG A 56 8.60 -4.63 -0.32
CA ARG A 56 8.90 -4.71 -1.76
C ARG A 56 9.06 -3.35 -2.43
N LEU A 57 8.87 -2.24 -1.71
CA LEU A 57 9.29 -0.92 -2.21
C LEU A 57 10.82 -0.83 -2.37
N ASP A 58 11.57 -1.66 -1.64
CA ASP A 58 13.04 -1.83 -1.74
C ASP A 58 13.46 -3.06 -2.57
N ASP A 59 12.55 -3.69 -3.32
CA ASP A 59 12.89 -4.87 -4.14
C ASP A 59 13.98 -4.54 -5.16
N PRO A 60 14.94 -5.43 -5.51
CA PRO A 60 15.90 -5.15 -6.59
C PRO A 60 15.24 -4.93 -7.97
N SER A 61 14.07 -5.51 -8.23
CA SER A 61 13.32 -5.34 -9.49
C SER A 61 12.41 -4.11 -9.45
N GLY A 62 12.59 -3.20 -10.42
CA GLY A 62 11.74 -2.02 -10.56
C GLY A 62 10.27 -2.33 -10.84
N GLU A 63 9.98 -3.40 -11.57
CA GLU A 63 8.61 -3.87 -11.79
C GLU A 63 7.94 -4.28 -10.47
N VAL A 64 8.68 -4.96 -9.59
CA VAL A 64 8.17 -5.40 -8.28
C VAL A 64 7.94 -4.19 -7.37
N ARG A 65 8.84 -3.19 -7.38
CA ARG A 65 8.64 -1.93 -6.65
C ARG A 65 7.38 -1.19 -7.10
N GLU A 66 7.16 -1.06 -8.41
CA GLU A 66 5.98 -0.41 -8.99
C GLU A 66 4.67 -1.14 -8.62
N LEU A 67 4.67 -2.47 -8.73
CA LEU A 67 3.53 -3.30 -8.33
C LEU A 67 3.26 -3.20 -6.84
N ALA A 68 4.31 -3.17 -6.01
CA ALA A 68 4.18 -3.04 -4.57
C ALA A 68 3.51 -1.72 -4.19
N ALA A 69 4.01 -0.60 -4.72
CA ALA A 69 3.40 0.71 -4.53
C ALA A 69 1.90 0.70 -4.91
N THR A 70 1.60 0.17 -6.10
CA THR A 70 0.21 0.06 -6.59
C THR A 70 -0.68 -0.78 -5.66
N CYS A 71 -0.17 -1.89 -5.14
CA CYS A 71 -0.93 -2.75 -4.23
C CYS A 71 -1.25 -2.03 -2.91
N LEU A 72 -0.32 -1.26 -2.34
CA LEU A 72 -0.56 -0.52 -1.09
C LEU A 72 -1.74 0.44 -1.20
N GLY A 73 -1.90 1.12 -2.34
CA GLY A 73 -3.04 2.01 -2.59
C GLY A 73 -4.40 1.30 -2.74
N ARG A 74 -4.38 -0.01 -3.03
CA ARG A 74 -5.57 -0.82 -3.30
C ARG A 74 -6.05 -1.63 -2.09
N LEU A 75 -5.29 -1.69 -1.00
CA LEU A 75 -5.69 -2.40 0.20
C LEU A 75 -6.93 -1.75 0.83
N GLN A 76 -7.97 -2.55 1.05
CA GLN A 76 -9.25 -2.09 1.59
C GLN A 76 -9.65 -2.94 2.78
N ILE A 77 -9.99 -2.28 3.88
CA ILE A 77 -10.55 -2.95 5.06
C ILE A 77 -12.04 -3.24 4.84
N ALA A 78 -12.48 -4.44 5.25
CA ALA A 78 -13.88 -4.85 5.15
C ALA A 78 -14.80 -4.20 6.19
N ALA A 79 -14.24 -3.53 7.20
CA ALA A 79 -14.97 -2.90 8.28
C ALA A 79 -15.31 -1.43 7.95
N ASP A 80 -16.57 -1.05 8.18
CA ASP A 80 -17.08 0.32 7.92
C ASP A 80 -16.82 1.30 9.09
N GLY A 81 -15.97 0.93 10.06
CA GLY A 81 -15.62 1.77 11.20
C GLY A 81 -15.25 0.99 12.47
N GLY A 82 -15.16 1.71 13.60
CA GLY A 82 -14.91 1.11 14.91
C GLY A 82 -13.46 0.72 15.16
N GLU A 83 -13.25 -0.24 16.06
CA GLU A 83 -11.92 -0.65 16.52
C GLU A 83 -11.04 -1.18 15.37
N GLU A 84 -11.58 -1.99 14.47
CA GLU A 84 -10.82 -2.55 13.35
C GLU A 84 -10.33 -1.48 12.37
N ALA A 85 -11.17 -0.46 12.09
CA ALA A 85 -10.77 0.67 11.27
C ALA A 85 -9.64 1.50 11.94
N GLY A 86 -9.72 1.72 13.25
CA GLY A 86 -8.65 2.37 14.02
C GLY A 86 -7.34 1.59 13.98
N ARG A 87 -7.41 0.25 14.11
CA ARG A 87 -6.24 -0.63 13.98
C ARG A 87 -5.65 -0.63 12.58
N TRP A 88 -6.49 -0.45 11.55
CA TRP A 88 -5.99 -0.28 10.18
C TRP A 88 -5.31 1.09 9.98
N ASP A 89 -5.86 2.16 10.53
CA ASP A 89 -5.20 3.47 10.57
C ASP A 89 -3.82 3.37 11.25
N ASP A 90 -3.67 2.60 12.32
CA ASP A 90 -2.37 2.37 12.97
C ASP A 90 -1.35 1.65 12.08
N VAL A 91 -1.81 0.75 11.20
CA VAL A 91 -0.96 0.12 10.19
C VAL A 91 -0.57 1.14 9.12
N LEU A 92 -1.53 1.94 8.63
CA LEU A 92 -1.26 3.00 7.65
C LEU A 92 -0.28 4.06 8.19
N ARG A 93 -0.30 4.37 9.49
CA ARG A 93 0.70 5.25 10.14
C ARG A 93 2.14 4.76 9.97
N GLN A 94 2.35 3.47 9.76
CA GLN A 94 3.68 2.89 9.56
C GLN A 94 4.04 2.81 8.06
N ILE A 95 3.04 2.55 7.21
CA ILE A 95 3.24 2.34 5.77
C ILE A 95 3.39 3.66 5.02
N VAL A 96 2.51 4.63 5.28
CA VAL A 96 2.45 5.89 4.51
C VAL A 96 3.76 6.70 4.61
N PRO A 97 4.41 6.85 5.77
CA PRO A 97 5.72 7.51 5.83
C PRO A 97 6.78 6.77 5.01
N THR A 98 6.75 5.44 4.99
CA THR A 98 7.66 4.64 4.16
C THR A 98 7.42 4.92 2.67
N MET A 99 6.16 5.06 2.24
CA MET A 99 5.83 5.49 0.88
C MET A 99 6.36 6.89 0.57
N PHE A 100 6.27 7.84 1.51
CA PHE A 100 6.82 9.20 1.33
C PHE A 100 8.32 9.18 1.09
N LEU A 101 9.08 8.41 1.87
CA LEU A 101 10.53 8.28 1.70
C LEU A 101 10.88 7.79 0.29
N HIS A 102 10.08 6.86 -0.26
CA HIS A 102 10.30 6.33 -1.61
C HIS A 102 9.95 7.31 -2.74
N LEU A 103 9.37 8.49 -2.43
CA LEU A 103 9.26 9.58 -3.41
C LEU A 103 10.61 10.23 -3.74
N GLU A 104 11.67 9.98 -2.97
CA GLU A 104 13.04 10.40 -3.33
C GLU A 104 13.71 9.44 -4.34
N ASN A 105 13.14 8.26 -4.57
CA ASN A 105 13.72 7.28 -5.48
C ASN A 105 13.82 7.86 -6.91
N PRO A 106 14.95 7.68 -7.62
CA PRO A 106 15.16 8.24 -8.96
C PRO A 106 14.17 7.73 -10.02
N GLU A 107 13.53 6.59 -9.81
CA GLU A 107 12.62 5.95 -10.76
C GLU A 107 11.28 6.66 -10.85
N LEU A 108 11.06 7.33 -11.97
CA LEU A 108 9.83 8.08 -12.22
C LEU A 108 8.56 7.21 -12.12
N LYS A 109 8.62 5.95 -12.58
CA LYS A 109 7.46 5.04 -12.54
C LYS A 109 7.04 4.73 -11.10
N LEU A 110 8.01 4.42 -10.24
CA LEU A 110 7.75 4.16 -8.83
C LEU A 110 7.14 5.37 -8.14
N ARG A 111 7.72 6.57 -8.32
CA ARG A 111 7.18 7.80 -7.73
C ARG A 111 5.72 8.05 -8.17
N LYS A 112 5.42 7.89 -9.46
CA LYS A 112 4.05 8.01 -9.98
C LYS A 112 3.10 6.99 -9.37
N ALA A 113 3.52 5.73 -9.24
CA ALA A 113 2.71 4.68 -8.61
C ALA A 113 2.44 4.99 -7.13
N ILE A 114 3.42 5.52 -6.41
CA ILE A 114 3.25 5.96 -5.01
C ILE A 114 2.23 7.10 -4.92
N LEU A 115 2.39 8.17 -5.70
CA LEU A 115 1.46 9.30 -5.68
C LEU A 115 0.03 8.88 -6.01
N ALA A 116 -0.16 8.08 -7.06
CA ALA A 116 -1.47 7.53 -7.42
C ALA A 116 -2.06 6.62 -6.33
N SER A 117 -1.22 5.96 -5.55
CA SER A 117 -1.64 5.11 -4.43
C SER A 117 -2.02 5.92 -3.20
N LEU A 118 -1.29 7.00 -2.92
CA LEU A 118 -1.65 7.97 -1.89
C LEU A 118 -2.99 8.65 -2.21
N GLU A 119 -3.22 9.03 -3.46
CA GLU A 119 -4.52 9.57 -3.92
C GLU A 119 -5.68 8.60 -3.69
N GLN A 120 -5.46 7.29 -3.81
CA GLN A 120 -6.48 6.29 -3.51
C GLN A 120 -6.74 6.18 -2.01
N LEU A 121 -5.69 6.17 -1.19
CA LEU A 121 -5.81 6.11 0.25
C LEU A 121 -6.46 7.38 0.83
N LEU A 122 -6.25 8.54 0.20
CA LEU A 122 -6.84 9.82 0.60
C LEU A 122 -8.38 9.81 0.59
N VAL A 123 -9.01 8.98 -0.25
CA VAL A 123 -10.47 8.86 -0.33
C VAL A 123 -11.08 8.48 1.04
N HIS A 124 -10.41 7.62 1.80
CA HIS A 124 -10.90 7.10 3.08
C HIS A 124 -10.07 7.56 4.29
N HIS A 125 -8.80 7.91 4.09
CA HIS A 125 -7.84 8.20 5.15
C HIS A 125 -7.26 9.62 5.07
N ARG A 126 -8.03 10.58 4.55
CA ARG A 126 -7.58 11.98 4.33
C ARG A 126 -6.94 12.62 5.55
N ALA A 127 -7.63 12.57 6.70
CA ALA A 127 -7.17 13.24 7.92
C ALA A 127 -5.82 12.67 8.40
N LEU A 128 -5.68 11.34 8.34
CA LEU A 128 -4.45 10.62 8.69
C LEU A 128 -3.29 11.05 7.79
N ILE A 129 -3.47 10.93 6.47
CA ILE A 129 -2.40 11.20 5.49
C ILE A 129 -2.02 12.68 5.51
N LYS A 130 -2.99 13.58 5.64
CA LYS A 130 -2.72 15.02 5.80
C LYS A 130 -1.91 15.30 7.06
N GLY A 131 -2.21 14.64 8.18
CA GLY A 131 -1.44 14.73 9.42
C GLY A 131 0.02 14.33 9.20
N LEU A 132 0.25 13.14 8.63
CA LEU A 132 1.59 12.63 8.32
C LEU A 132 2.34 13.54 7.33
N ALA A 133 1.66 14.04 6.30
CA ALA A 133 2.28 14.94 5.33
C ALA A 133 2.66 16.31 5.92
N ASN A 134 2.00 16.75 6.99
CA ASN A 134 2.37 17.98 7.71
C ASN A 134 3.62 17.80 8.58
N GLU A 135 3.95 16.56 8.96
CA GLU A 135 5.17 16.23 9.70
C GLU A 135 6.41 16.21 8.79
N VAL A 136 6.22 16.09 7.46
CA VAL A 136 7.29 16.16 6.47
C VAL A 136 7.84 17.59 6.40
N ALA A 137 9.16 17.71 6.61
CA ALA A 137 9.85 19.00 6.58
C ALA A 137 9.71 19.71 5.23
N ALA A 138 9.55 21.04 5.25
CA ALA A 138 9.38 21.85 4.04
C ALA A 138 10.55 21.75 3.03
N GLY A 139 11.74 21.35 3.48
CA GLY A 139 12.91 21.13 2.64
C GLY A 139 12.97 19.77 1.94
N CYS A 140 12.06 18.84 2.22
CA CYS A 140 12.03 17.54 1.57
C CYS A 140 11.69 17.68 0.06
N PRO A 141 12.45 17.06 -0.86
CA PRO A 141 12.28 17.26 -2.30
C PRO A 141 10.87 16.94 -2.82
N TYR A 142 10.21 15.96 -2.22
CA TYR A 142 8.88 15.49 -2.62
C TYR A 142 7.73 16.20 -1.89
N LYS A 143 8.01 17.17 -1.01
CA LYS A 143 6.97 17.85 -0.22
C LYS A 143 5.95 18.57 -1.10
N LYS A 144 6.42 19.18 -2.21
CA LYS A 144 5.55 19.83 -3.20
C LYS A 144 4.54 18.84 -3.80
N ASP A 145 4.98 17.64 -4.15
CA ASP A 145 4.11 16.61 -4.73
C ASP A 145 3.04 16.16 -3.71
N LEU A 146 3.40 16.05 -2.42
CA LEU A 146 2.44 15.74 -1.36
C LEU A 146 1.41 16.86 -1.17
N ASP A 147 1.83 18.12 -1.19
CA ASP A 147 0.93 19.27 -1.05
C ASP A 147 -0.03 19.38 -2.24
N GLU A 148 0.43 19.04 -3.45
CA GLU A 148 -0.39 19.00 -4.67
C GLU A 148 -1.50 17.95 -4.57
N ILE A 149 -1.18 16.69 -4.23
CA ILE A 149 -2.20 15.63 -4.13
C ILE A 149 -3.22 15.91 -3.00
N LEU A 150 -2.82 16.61 -1.94
CA LEU A 150 -3.70 17.00 -0.84
C LEU A 150 -4.63 18.17 -1.19
N ALA A 151 -4.25 19.01 -2.15
CA ALA A 151 -5.04 20.15 -2.62
C ALA A 151 -6.13 19.76 -3.64
N HIS A 152 -5.97 18.63 -4.36
CA HIS A 152 -6.82 18.23 -5.49
C HIS A 152 -7.95 17.25 -5.17
N GLN A 153 -8.21 16.96 -3.89
CA GLN A 153 -9.34 16.15 -3.42
C GLN A 153 -10.02 16.83 -2.22
#